data_AF-A0A936D5F3-F1
#
_entry.id   AF-A0A936D5F3-F1
#
_cell.length_a   1.000
_cell.length_b   1.000
_cell.length_c   1.000
_cell.angle_alpha   90.00
_cell.angle_beta   90.00
_cell.angle_gamma   90.00
#
_symmetry.space_group_name_H-M   'P 1'
#
loop_
_entity.id
_entity.type
_entity.pdbx_description
1 polymer ?
#
loop_
_entity_poly.entity_id
_entity_poly.type
_entity_poly.pdbx_seq_one_letter_code
_entity_poly.pdbx_strand_id
1 'polypeptide(L)'
;MATRPLDGAARGGRTALAAGLGVWQTDVTTTSFAVPPFTTLTATSALWPKLFRRASSYFQDEPTAQDRSGFPDWLARNHDACLDLDTGSRCALHNYVTYDAAKGEAKLTKDLTRLMFKG
;
A
#
# COMPACT_ATOMS: atom_id res chain seq x y z
N MET A 1 23.53 -20.89 11.11
CA MET A 1 22.16 -20.43 10.79
C MET A 1 22.29 -19.21 9.89
N ALA A 2 22.24 -19.39 8.56
CA ALA A 2 22.45 -18.31 7.61
C ALA A 2 21.19 -17.42 7.55
N THR A 3 21.33 -16.12 7.78
CA THR A 3 20.25 -15.15 7.57
C THR A 3 19.81 -15.19 6.11
N ARG A 4 18.50 -15.30 5.84
CA ARG A 4 17.99 -15.29 4.47
C ARG A 4 18.35 -13.92 3.85
N PRO A 5 18.75 -13.87 2.58
CA PRO A 5 19.19 -12.62 1.92
C PRO A 5 18.18 -11.46 2.04
N LEU A 6 16.89 -11.77 2.21
CA LEU A 6 15.79 -10.80 2.27
C LEU A 6 15.54 -10.23 3.68
N ASP A 7 16.17 -10.80 4.72
CA ASP A 7 15.98 -10.34 6.11
C ASP A 7 16.59 -8.94 6.34
N GLY A 8 17.64 -8.59 5.59
CA GLY A 8 18.29 -7.28 5.67
C GLY A 8 17.40 -6.14 5.19
N ALA A 9 16.71 -6.33 4.07
CA ALA A 9 15.78 -5.35 3.52
C ALA A 9 14.58 -5.12 4.47
N ALA A 10 14.02 -6.20 5.01
CA ALA A 10 12.93 -6.12 5.97
C ALA A 10 13.35 -5.40 7.26
N ARG A 11 14.59 -5.62 7.74
CA ARG A 11 15.15 -4.86 8.89
C ARG A 11 15.28 -3.38 8.57
N GLY A 12 15.84 -3.02 7.41
CA GLY A 12 15.98 -1.63 6.99
C GLY A 12 14.64 -0.88 6.90
N GLY A 13 13.62 -1.54 6.33
CA GLY A 13 12.26 -1.00 6.28
C GLY A 13 11.66 -0.72 7.66
N ARG A 14 11.81 -1.67 8.60
CA ARG A 14 11.35 -1.49 9.99
C ARG A 14 12.09 -0.36 10.71
N THR A 15 13.40 -0.24 10.52
CA THR A 15 14.19 0.85 11.12
C THR A 15 13.73 2.21 10.61
N ALA A 16 13.48 2.35 9.30
CA ALA A 16 13.00 3.61 8.72
C ALA A 16 11.58 3.96 9.20
N LEU A 17 10.69 2.97 9.29
CA LEU A 17 9.33 3.13 9.83
C LEU A 17 9.35 3.54 11.31
N ALA A 18 10.13 2.84 12.14
CA ALA A 18 10.23 3.12 13.58
C ALA A 18 10.85 4.51 13.86
N ALA A 19 11.71 5.00 12.97
CA ALA A 19 12.30 6.33 13.05
C ALA A 19 11.41 7.43 12.43
N GLY A 20 10.23 7.11 11.92
CA GLY A 20 9.32 8.07 11.28
C GLY A 20 9.95 8.80 10.09
N LEU A 21 10.92 8.18 9.42
CA LEU A 21 11.69 8.85 8.36
C LEU A 21 10.92 8.87 7.05
N GLY A 22 10.93 10.01 6.35
CA GLY A 22 10.27 10.16 5.06
C GLY A 22 8.74 10.10 5.18
N VAL A 23 8.09 9.33 4.30
CA VAL A 23 6.63 9.20 4.16
C VAL A 23 5.97 8.36 5.27
N TRP A 24 6.68 8.10 6.37
CA TRP A 24 6.30 7.15 7.41
C TRP A 24 5.97 7.78 8.77
N GLN A 25 5.89 9.12 8.85
CA GLN A 25 5.64 9.83 10.11
C GLN A 25 4.33 9.44 10.82
N THR A 26 3.31 9.02 10.07
CA THR A 26 2.02 8.50 10.57
C THR A 26 1.46 7.49 9.56
N ASP A 27 2.16 6.36 9.41
CA ASP A 27 1.75 5.28 8.54
C ASP A 27 0.50 4.57 9.06
N VAL A 28 -0.59 4.67 8.31
CA VAL A 28 -1.88 4.02 8.61
C VAL A 28 -2.24 2.92 7.61
N THR A 29 -1.32 2.56 6.71
CA THR A 29 -1.61 1.62 5.61
C THR A 29 -2.01 0.23 6.10
N THR A 30 -1.57 -0.17 7.29
CA THR A 30 -1.88 -1.45 7.95
C THR A 30 -3.03 -1.36 8.96
N THR A 31 -3.41 -0.16 9.39
CA THR A 31 -4.53 0.11 10.33
C THR A 31 -5.84 0.48 9.63
N SER A 32 -5.90 0.31 8.31
CA SER A 32 -6.96 0.82 7.43
C SER A 32 -6.88 2.33 7.24
N PHE A 33 -7.20 2.79 6.04
CA PHE A 33 -7.39 4.21 5.76
C PHE A 33 -8.71 4.40 5.02
N ALA A 34 -9.49 5.39 5.44
CA ALA A 34 -10.55 5.93 4.62
C ALA A 34 -9.90 6.45 3.35
N VAL A 35 -10.27 5.92 2.19
CA VAL A 35 -9.74 6.42 0.92
C VAL A 35 -10.21 7.88 0.83
N PRO A 36 -9.37 8.91 1.00
CA PRO A 36 -9.88 10.25 1.17
C PRO A 36 -10.45 10.78 -0.16
N PRO A 37 -11.35 11.78 -0.16
CA PRO A 37 -11.56 12.60 -1.34
C PRO A 37 -10.20 13.13 -1.85
N PHE A 38 -10.06 13.37 -3.16
CA PHE A 38 -8.78 13.83 -3.76
C PHE A 38 -8.15 15.04 -3.04
N THR A 39 -8.98 15.94 -2.50
CA THR A 39 -8.55 17.12 -1.74
C THR A 39 -7.99 16.81 -0.35
N THR A 40 -8.28 15.64 0.22
CA THR A 40 -7.89 15.22 1.58
C THR A 40 -6.69 14.28 1.58
N LEU A 41 -6.33 13.73 0.42
CA LEU A 41 -5.19 12.83 0.21
C LEU A 41 -3.85 13.44 0.68
N THR A 42 -3.75 14.77 0.77
CA THR A 42 -2.54 15.50 1.21
C THR A 42 -2.56 15.95 2.68
N ALA A 43 -3.69 15.90 3.38
CA ALA A 43 -3.89 16.65 4.62
C ALA A 43 -3.96 15.79 5.90
N THR A 44 -4.22 14.49 5.80
CA THR A 44 -4.41 13.65 6.99
C THR A 44 -3.92 12.23 6.70
N SER A 45 -2.80 11.90 7.34
CA SER A 45 -2.10 10.60 7.31
C SER A 45 -1.24 10.32 6.09
N ALA A 46 -0.06 9.75 6.34
CA ALA A 46 0.89 9.42 5.30
C ALA A 46 0.53 8.06 4.68
N LEU A 47 -0.03 8.11 3.46
CA LEU A 47 -0.17 6.94 2.62
C LEU A 47 1.18 6.58 2.01
N TRP A 48 1.48 5.29 1.94
CA TRP A 48 2.66 4.84 1.21
C TRP A 48 2.64 5.37 -0.24
N PRO A 49 3.72 5.99 -0.76
CA PRO A 49 3.67 6.79 -1.99
C PRO A 49 3.16 6.07 -3.22
N LYS A 50 3.46 4.78 -3.39
CA LYS A 50 2.98 4.02 -4.54
C LYS A 50 1.49 3.68 -4.37
N LEU A 51 1.00 3.40 -3.16
CA LEU A 51 -0.44 3.24 -2.92
C LEU A 51 -1.18 4.57 -3.06
N PHE A 52 -0.61 5.67 -2.59
CA PHE A 52 -1.10 7.03 -2.84
C PHE A 52 -1.20 7.32 -4.34
N ARG A 53 -0.14 7.03 -5.10
CA ARG A 53 -0.10 7.22 -6.55
C ARG A 53 -1.18 6.40 -7.23
N ARG A 54 -1.39 5.14 -6.83
CA ARG A 54 -2.43 4.28 -7.39
C ARG A 54 -3.84 4.70 -7.01
N ALA A 55 -4.08 5.11 -5.77
CA ALA A 55 -5.35 5.68 -5.37
C ALA A 55 -5.66 6.95 -6.19
N SER A 56 -4.67 7.83 -6.36
CA SER A 56 -4.79 9.04 -7.17
C SER A 56 -5.08 8.74 -8.64
N SER A 57 -4.38 7.77 -9.23
CA SER A 57 -4.63 7.32 -10.61
C SER A 57 -6.02 6.71 -10.78
N TYR A 58 -6.48 5.89 -9.83
CA TYR A 58 -7.85 5.36 -9.86
C TYR A 58 -8.90 6.47 -9.91
N PHE A 59 -8.73 7.53 -9.10
CA PHE A 59 -9.65 8.67 -9.12
C PHE A 59 -9.63 9.47 -10.42
N GLN A 60 -8.50 9.47 -11.14
CA GLN A 60 -8.41 10.12 -12.45
C GLN A 60 -9.07 9.27 -13.54
N ASP A 61 -8.88 7.95 -13.48
CA ASP A 61 -9.39 7.02 -14.48
C ASP A 61 -10.89 6.75 -14.33
N GLU A 62 -11.41 6.76 -13.10
CA GLU A 62 -12.80 6.41 -12.76
C GLU A 62 -13.49 7.58 -12.02
N PRO A 63 -13.64 8.77 -12.64
CA PRO A 63 -14.08 10.00 -11.97
C PRO A 63 -15.54 9.97 -11.48
N THR A 64 -16.35 9.05 -12.00
CA THR A 64 -17.76 8.85 -11.63
C THR A 64 -17.95 7.75 -10.58
N ALA A 65 -16.87 7.08 -10.16
CA ALA A 65 -16.93 6.04 -9.14
C ALA A 65 -17.30 6.65 -7.78
N GLN A 66 -18.60 6.66 -7.47
CA GLN A 66 -19.13 7.15 -6.20
C GLN A 66 -18.79 6.19 -5.05
N ASP A 67 -18.81 4.88 -5.33
CA ASP A 67 -18.27 3.87 -4.43
C ASP A 67 -16.82 3.56 -4.82
N ARG A 68 -16.00 3.22 -3.82
CA ARG A 68 -14.58 2.94 -4.03
C ARG A 68 -14.31 1.43 -4.05
N SER A 69 -15.36 0.64 -4.25
CA SER A 69 -15.30 -0.82 -4.26
C SER A 69 -14.60 -1.37 -5.50
N GLY A 70 -14.57 -0.61 -6.59
CA GLY A 70 -13.82 -0.95 -7.80
C GLY A 70 -12.30 -0.78 -7.69
N PHE A 71 -11.78 -0.22 -6.58
CA PHE A 71 -10.35 0.04 -6.43
C PHE A 71 -9.46 -1.23 -6.44
N PRO A 72 -9.80 -2.33 -5.74
CA PRO A 72 -9.02 -3.57 -5.81
C PRO A 72 -8.99 -4.18 -7.23
N ASP A 73 -10.11 -4.16 -7.93
CA ASP A 73 -10.20 -4.68 -9.31
C ASP A 73 -9.39 -3.81 -10.28
N TRP A 74 -9.43 -2.48 -10.12
CA TRP A 74 -8.57 -1.58 -10.88
C TRP A 74 -7.08 -1.80 -10.57
N LEU A 75 -6.71 -2.04 -9.31
CA LEU A 75 -5.34 -2.40 -8.93
C LEU A 75 -4.91 -3.73 -9.56
N ALA A 76 -5.81 -4.71 -9.65
CA ALA A 76 -5.55 -6.00 -10.27
C ALA A 76 -5.21 -5.83 -11.76
N ARG A 77 -5.95 -4.98 -12.48
CA ARG A 77 -5.68 -4.64 -13.89
C ARG A 77 -4.33 -3.95 -14.11
N ASN A 78 -3.84 -3.20 -13.12
CA ASN A 78 -2.57 -2.46 -13.23
C ASN A 78 -1.32 -3.32 -12.97
N HIS A 79 -1.49 -4.58 -12.54
CA HIS A 79 -0.40 -5.56 -12.39
C HIS A 79 0.85 -5.04 -11.66
N ASP A 80 0.67 -4.28 -10.57
CA ASP A 80 1.79 -3.76 -9.80
C ASP A 80 2.60 -4.89 -9.15
N ALA A 81 3.75 -5.21 -9.74
CA ALA A 81 4.63 -6.23 -9.22
C ALA A 81 5.29 -5.80 -7.89
N CYS A 82 5.32 -6.74 -6.96
CA CYS A 82 6.05 -6.69 -5.70
C CYS A 82 6.73 -8.04 -5.43
N LEU A 83 7.75 -8.01 -4.61
CA LEU A 83 8.44 -9.15 -4.07
C LEU A 83 8.03 -9.29 -2.61
N ASP A 84 7.42 -10.42 -2.27
CA ASP A 84 7.17 -10.78 -0.89
C ASP A 84 8.48 -11.24 -0.26
N LEU A 85 8.93 -10.55 0.78
CA LEU A 85 10.19 -10.82 1.47
C LEU A 85 10.13 -12.08 2.35
N ASP A 86 8.94 -12.47 2.81
CA ASP A 86 8.76 -13.67 3.63
C ASP A 86 8.84 -14.95 2.80
N THR A 87 8.27 -14.92 1.60
CA THR A 87 8.24 -16.08 0.69
C THR A 87 9.32 -16.03 -0.39
N GLY A 88 9.92 -14.86 -0.64
CA GLY A 88 10.82 -14.62 -1.76
C GLY A 88 10.12 -14.65 -3.12
N SER A 89 8.79 -14.67 -3.15
CA SER A 89 8.00 -14.82 -4.37
C SER A 89 7.60 -13.48 -4.95
N ARG A 90 7.54 -13.41 -6.29
CA ARG A 90 6.93 -12.26 -6.98
C ARG A 90 5.41 -12.39 -6.92
N CYS A 91 4.75 -11.30 -6.60
CA CYS A 91 3.31 -11.21 -6.42
C CYS A 91 2.79 -9.85 -6.88
N ALA A 92 1.48 -9.71 -7.06
CA ALA A 92 0.87 -8.44 -7.42
C ALA A 92 0.37 -7.71 -6.17
N LEU A 93 0.45 -6.38 -6.16
CA LEU A 93 0.05 -5.54 -5.03
C LEU A 93 -1.41 -5.76 -4.62
N HIS A 94 -2.32 -5.98 -5.58
CA HIS A 94 -3.74 -6.20 -5.30
C HIS A 94 -3.98 -7.41 -4.38
N ASN A 95 -3.09 -8.42 -4.38
CA ASN A 95 -3.18 -9.57 -3.49
C ASN A 95 -3.12 -9.19 -2.01
N TYR A 96 -2.55 -8.02 -1.70
CA TYR A 96 -2.40 -7.53 -0.34
C TYR A 96 -3.30 -6.34 -0.03
N VAL A 97 -4.19 -5.94 -0.93
CA VAL A 97 -5.10 -4.82 -0.70
C VAL A 97 -6.51 -5.37 -0.52
N THR A 98 -7.13 -5.04 0.61
CA THR A 98 -8.54 -5.31 0.87
C THR A 98 -9.31 -4.00 0.94
N TYR A 99 -10.58 -4.03 0.54
CA TYR A 99 -11.50 -2.91 0.66
C TYR A 99 -12.72 -3.31 1.49
N ASP A 100 -13.04 -2.52 2.50
CA ASP A 100 -14.26 -2.62 3.30
C ASP A 100 -15.29 -1.64 2.74
N ALA A 101 -16.27 -2.18 2.01
CA ALA A 101 -17.34 -1.39 1.40
C ALA A 101 -18.30 -0.75 2.41
N ALA A 102 -18.45 -1.34 3.60
CA ALA A 102 -19.32 -0.78 4.64
C ALA A 102 -18.71 0.47 5.28
N LYS A 103 -17.38 0.55 5.33
CA LYS A 103 -16.63 1.69 5.90
C LYS A 103 -16.04 2.62 4.86
N GLY A 104 -15.97 2.19 3.60
CA GLY A 104 -15.33 2.94 2.53
C GLY A 104 -13.80 2.99 2.66
N GLU A 105 -13.20 1.99 3.31
CA GLU A 105 -11.79 1.96 3.70
C GLU A 105 -11.00 0.92 2.92
N ALA A 106 -9.77 1.24 2.58
CA ALA A 106 -8.81 0.27 2.04
C ALA A 106 -7.72 -0.03 3.08
N LYS A 107 -7.17 -1.23 3.03
CA LYS A 107 -6.14 -1.70 3.96
C LYS A 107 -5.15 -2.62 3.27
N LEU A 108 -3.87 -2.53 3.64
CA LEU A 108 -2.92 -3.59 3.36
C LEU A 108 -3.09 -4.75 4.36
N THR A 109 -3.26 -5.96 3.85
CA THR A 109 -3.30 -7.20 4.65
C THR A 109 -1.91 -7.66 5.08
N LYS A 110 -0.87 -7.12 4.46
CA LYS A 110 0.53 -7.43 4.75
C LYS A 110 1.28 -6.18 5.18
N ASP A 111 2.20 -6.36 6.13
CA ASP A 111 3.14 -5.32 6.54
C ASP A 111 3.97 -4.87 5.33
N LEU A 112 3.94 -3.57 5.04
CA LEU A 112 4.65 -2.99 3.91
C LEU A 112 6.16 -3.25 3.96
N THR A 113 6.75 -3.40 5.15
CA THR A 113 8.18 -3.68 5.33
C THR A 113 8.55 -5.09 4.88
N ARG A 114 7.54 -5.93 4.61
CA ARG A 114 7.66 -7.27 4.02
C ARG A 114 7.38 -7.28 2.52
N LEU A 115 7.11 -6.13 1.91
CA LEU A 115 6.90 -5.99 0.48
C LEU A 115 7.97 -5.09 -0.12
N MET A 116 8.71 -5.62 -1.09
CA MET A 116 9.68 -4.86 -1.87
C MET A 116 9.13 -4.63 -3.27
N PHE A 117 9.15 -3.39 -3.74
CA PHE A 117 8.63 -3.04 -5.05
C PHE A 117 9.77 -2.74 -5.99
N LYS A 118 9.63 -3.17 -7.25
CA LYS A 118 10.47 -2.66 -8.32
C LYS A 118 10.02 -1.23 -8.61
N GLY A 119 10.96 -0.29 -8.53
CA GLY A 119 10.78 1.10 -8.95
C GLY A 119 10.55 1.21 -10.44
#